data_AF-A0A4S2T697-F1
#
_entry.id   AF-A0A4S2T697-F1
#
_cell.length_a   1.000
_cell.length_b   1.000
_cell.length_c   1.000
_cell.angle_alpha   90.00
_cell.angle_beta   90.00
_cell.angle_gamma   90.00
#
_symmetry.space_group_name_H-M   'P 1'
#
loop_
_entity.id
_entity.type
_entity.pdbx_description
1 polymer ?
#
loop_
_entity_poly.entity_id
_entity_poly.type
_entity_poly.pdbx_seq_one_letter_code
_entity_poly.pdbx_strand_id
1 'polypeptide(L)'
;MSDRFGPDARFGVRLVTTVAATALASVPFAVALVLVESRWAPLHRLDQGTAERLHRTALGHPAWVRVLDFLTHVVWDPVTMRLLVAALVVWLLVRGAVRLAIWATVTATAGGLLGLLVKNVVERTRPHLPDPVSQAPGFSFPSGHAMTATTSCAVLLMALLPLVPRAWRPLPWALAVVSVIGVGYTRVALGVHWVSDVVGGWLLGLAVVTATTLAFEAWRTDVGRDRTTPAQGLEPEIVAERPEPPAGSTDGRNHSSGSPRIPQDQPGQCDKNTG
;
A
#
# COMPACT_ATOMS: atom_id res chain seq x y z
N MET A 1 4.38 -30.42 -25.31
CA MET A 1 2.90 -30.51 -25.31
C MET A 1 2.36 -29.30 -24.55
N SER A 2 2.67 -28.10 -25.07
CA SER A 2 2.73 -26.88 -24.27
C SER A 2 2.45 -25.65 -25.13
N ASP A 3 1.26 -25.59 -25.75
CA ASP A 3 0.62 -24.31 -26.06
C ASP A 3 -0.83 -24.49 -26.51
N ARG A 4 -1.76 -24.77 -25.57
CA ARG A 4 -3.17 -25.05 -25.93
C ARG A 4 -4.13 -23.88 -25.76
N PHE A 5 -3.63 -22.71 -25.38
CA PHE A 5 -4.46 -21.52 -25.16
C PHE A 5 -3.79 -20.31 -25.80
N GLY A 6 -4.44 -19.75 -26.82
CA GLY A 6 -4.01 -18.51 -27.48
C GLY A 6 -3.95 -17.33 -26.50
N PRO A 7 -3.32 -16.20 -26.90
CA PRO A 7 -3.17 -15.00 -26.07
C PRO A 7 -4.49 -14.55 -25.41
N ASP A 8 -5.60 -14.64 -26.16
CA ASP A 8 -6.93 -14.23 -25.71
C ASP A 8 -7.48 -15.11 -24.59
N ALA A 9 -7.19 -16.41 -24.62
CA ALA A 9 -7.62 -17.35 -23.57
C ALA A 9 -6.83 -17.15 -22.28
N ARG A 10 -5.53 -16.80 -22.37
CA ARG A 10 -4.71 -16.45 -21.20
C ARG A 10 -5.17 -15.14 -20.56
N PHE A 11 -5.53 -14.15 -21.37
CA PHE A 11 -6.12 -12.90 -20.90
C PHE A 11 -7.47 -13.13 -20.20
N GLY A 12 -8.37 -13.91 -20.82
CA GLY A 12 -9.67 -14.25 -20.25
C GLY A 12 -9.56 -14.98 -18.90
N VAL A 13 -8.68 -15.97 -18.78
CA VAL A 13 -8.44 -16.67 -17.50
C VAL A 13 -7.91 -15.70 -16.44
N ARG A 14 -6.96 -14.82 -16.76
CA ARG A 14 -6.42 -13.83 -15.83
C ARG A 14 -7.50 -12.88 -15.33
N LEU A 15 -8.30 -12.33 -16.25
CA LEU A 15 -9.40 -11.44 -15.90
C LEU A 15 -10.38 -12.11 -14.94
N VAL A 16 -10.82 -13.33 -15.26
CA VAL A 16 -11.75 -14.10 -14.41
C VAL A 16 -11.14 -14.37 -13.03
N THR A 17 -9.86 -14.76 -12.97
CA THR A 17 -9.19 -15.01 -11.67
C THR A 17 -9.05 -13.75 -10.83
N THR A 18 -8.71 -12.61 -11.43
CA THR A 18 -8.61 -11.32 -10.74
C THR A 18 -9.97 -10.86 -10.21
N VAL A 19 -11.02 -11.01 -11.01
CA VAL A 19 -12.40 -10.69 -10.61
C VAL A 19 -12.86 -11.60 -9.47
N ALA A 20 -12.64 -12.91 -9.58
CA ALA A 20 -13.03 -13.87 -8.55
C ALA A 20 -12.28 -13.63 -7.22
N ALA A 21 -10.97 -13.37 -7.28
CA ALA A 21 -10.18 -13.05 -6.09
C ALA A 21 -10.59 -11.72 -5.45
N THR A 22 -10.92 -10.70 -6.26
CA THR A 22 -11.45 -9.41 -5.78
C THR A 22 -12.81 -9.58 -5.11
N ALA A 23 -13.70 -10.38 -5.70
CA ALA A 23 -15.00 -10.70 -5.12
C ALA A 23 -14.82 -11.40 -3.76
N LEU A 24 -13.94 -12.41 -3.69
CA LEU A 24 -13.63 -13.11 -2.45
C LEU A 24 -13.06 -12.18 -1.38
N ALA A 25 -12.14 -11.28 -1.74
CA ALA A 25 -11.57 -10.29 -0.83
C ALA A 25 -12.62 -9.28 -0.30
N SER A 26 -13.72 -9.09 -1.03
CA SER A 26 -14.82 -8.20 -0.65
C SER A 26 -15.87 -8.86 0.25
N VAL A 27 -15.89 -10.21 0.34
CA VAL A 27 -16.85 -10.96 1.15
C VAL A 27 -16.85 -10.53 2.62
N PRO A 28 -15.70 -10.40 3.32
CA PRO A 28 -15.70 -9.99 4.72
C PRO A 28 -16.35 -8.61 4.92
N PHE A 29 -16.10 -7.66 4.01
CA PHE A 29 -16.74 -6.35 4.06
C PHE A 29 -18.26 -6.45 3.83
N ALA A 30 -18.70 -7.24 2.85
CA ALA A 30 -20.12 -7.45 2.58
C ALA A 30 -20.84 -8.08 3.79
N VAL A 31 -20.22 -9.07 4.44
CA VAL A 31 -20.74 -9.65 5.69
C VAL A 31 -20.84 -8.59 6.79
N ALA A 32 -19.77 -7.81 7.01
CA ALA A 32 -19.79 -6.74 8.01
C ALA A 32 -20.89 -5.71 7.74
N LEU A 33 -21.05 -5.29 6.48
CA LEU A 33 -22.11 -4.39 6.03
C LEU A 33 -23.50 -4.96 6.35
N VAL A 34 -23.77 -6.22 6.00
CA VAL A 34 -25.04 -6.89 6.29
C VAL A 34 -25.30 -6.98 7.79
N LEU A 35 -24.29 -7.30 8.61
CA LEU A 35 -24.43 -7.38 10.06
C LEU A 35 -24.75 -6.01 10.70
N VAL A 36 -24.16 -4.95 10.16
CA VAL A 36 -24.43 -3.57 10.58
C VAL A 36 -25.84 -3.14 10.19
N GLU A 37 -26.24 -3.37 8.93
CA GLU A 37 -27.56 -2.96 8.43
C GLU A 37 -28.71 -3.74 9.04
N SER A 38 -28.51 -5.05 9.24
CA SER A 38 -29.49 -5.88 9.95
C SER A 38 -29.60 -5.58 11.45
N ARG A 39 -28.77 -4.66 11.97
CA ARG A 39 -28.66 -4.31 13.39
C ARG A 39 -28.53 -5.55 14.28
N TRP A 40 -27.71 -6.50 13.83
CA TRP A 40 -27.57 -7.79 14.51
C TRP A 40 -27.21 -7.59 15.99
N ALA A 41 -28.09 -8.06 16.88
CA ALA A 41 -28.05 -7.67 18.29
C ALA A 41 -26.72 -7.93 19.00
N PRO A 42 -25.99 -9.04 18.76
CA PRO A 42 -24.65 -9.23 19.32
C PRO A 42 -23.64 -8.15 18.92
N LEU A 43 -23.62 -7.75 17.64
CA LEU A 43 -22.71 -6.70 17.14
C LEU A 43 -23.08 -5.35 17.74
N HIS A 44 -24.38 -5.02 17.76
CA HIS A 44 -24.85 -3.77 18.32
C HIS A 44 -24.52 -3.64 19.82
N ARG A 45 -24.69 -4.71 20.60
CA ARG A 45 -24.31 -4.74 22.02
C ARG A 45 -22.80 -4.58 22.23
N LEU A 46 -21.98 -5.19 21.37
CA LEU A 46 -20.52 -5.03 21.42
C LEU A 46 -20.14 -3.57 21.17
N ASP A 47 -20.70 -2.98 20.13
CA ASP A 47 -20.47 -1.58 19.76
C ASP A 47 -20.84 -0.62 20.90
N GLN A 48 -22.06 -0.75 21.45
CA GLN A 48 -22.54 0.06 22.57
C GLN A 48 -21.69 -0.14 23.83
N GLY A 49 -21.49 -1.39 24.24
CA GLY A 49 -20.73 -1.70 25.45
C GLY A 49 -19.27 -1.22 25.38
N THR A 50 -18.65 -1.24 24.19
CA THR A 50 -17.29 -0.73 24.01
C THR A 50 -17.26 0.80 24.05
N ALA A 51 -18.19 1.46 23.36
CA ALA A 51 -18.30 2.92 23.36
C ALA A 51 -18.52 3.47 24.78
N GLU A 52 -19.44 2.89 25.55
CA GLU A 52 -19.72 3.29 26.92
C GLU A 52 -18.53 3.07 27.88
N ARG A 53 -17.80 1.96 27.73
CA ARG A 53 -16.61 1.68 28.54
C ARG A 53 -15.50 2.69 28.27
N LEU A 54 -15.19 2.93 27.00
CA LEU A 54 -14.13 3.87 26.62
C LEU A 54 -14.51 5.30 26.96
N HIS A 55 -15.77 5.70 26.79
CA HIS A 55 -16.26 7.01 27.17
C HIS A 55 -16.13 7.25 28.69
N ARG A 56 -16.54 6.29 29.53
CA ARG A 56 -16.34 6.40 30.99
C ARG A 56 -14.87 6.57 31.37
N THR A 57 -13.97 5.84 30.71
CA THR A 57 -12.53 6.01 30.91
C THR A 57 -12.06 7.39 30.44
N ALA A 58 -12.58 7.90 29.33
CA ALA A 58 -12.24 9.22 28.78
C ALA A 58 -12.54 10.36 29.75
N LEU A 59 -13.71 10.32 30.39
CA LEU A 59 -14.11 11.32 31.39
C LEU A 59 -13.14 11.39 32.57
N GLY A 60 -12.56 10.25 32.98
CA GLY A 60 -11.58 10.19 34.06
C GLY A 60 -10.15 10.58 33.67
N HIS A 61 -9.83 10.68 32.37
CA HIS A 61 -8.45 10.82 31.89
C HIS A 61 -8.32 11.87 30.77
N PRO A 62 -8.48 13.17 31.07
CA PRO A 62 -8.45 14.24 30.05
C PRO A 62 -7.11 14.37 29.33
N ALA A 63 -5.99 14.04 29.99
CA ALA A 63 -4.67 14.04 29.35
C ALA A 63 -4.56 12.96 28.27
N TRP A 64 -5.11 11.78 28.53
CA TRP A 64 -5.16 10.69 27.55
C TRP A 64 -5.99 11.08 26.33
N VAL A 65 -7.16 11.70 26.54
CA VAL A 65 -8.00 12.23 25.46
C VAL A 65 -7.24 13.22 24.59
N ARG A 66 -6.51 14.19 25.18
CA ARG A 66 -5.70 15.16 24.42
C ARG A 66 -4.64 14.49 23.56
N VAL A 67 -3.98 13.45 24.07
CA VAL A 67 -2.99 12.69 23.29
C VAL A 67 -3.66 11.98 22.12
N LEU A 68 -4.80 11.32 22.34
CA LEU A 68 -5.53 10.66 21.25
C LEU A 68 -6.04 11.64 20.20
N ASP A 69 -6.51 12.80 20.63
CA ASP A 69 -6.99 13.87 19.76
C ASP A 69 -5.85 14.41 18.89
N PHE A 70 -4.69 14.69 19.49
CA PHE A 70 -3.49 15.08 18.75
C PHE A 70 -3.06 14.01 17.75
N LEU A 71 -2.99 12.74 18.18
CA LEU A 71 -2.62 11.63 17.30
C LEU A 71 -3.58 11.52 16.11
N THR A 72 -4.89 11.63 16.31
CA THR A 72 -5.84 11.48 15.21
C THR A 72 -5.93 12.69 14.28
N HIS A 73 -5.72 13.92 14.76
CA HIS A 73 -5.87 15.14 13.96
C HIS A 73 -4.57 15.69 13.39
N VAL A 74 -3.41 15.23 13.89
CA VAL A 74 -2.11 15.68 13.39
C VAL A 74 -1.36 14.54 12.71
N VAL A 75 -1.15 13.43 13.41
CA VAL A 75 -0.32 12.32 12.92
C VAL A 75 -1.08 11.44 11.92
N TRP A 76 -2.32 11.08 12.28
CA TRP A 76 -3.16 10.13 11.56
C TRP A 76 -4.35 10.77 10.85
N ASP A 77 -4.26 12.08 10.62
CA ASP A 77 -5.29 12.80 9.88
C ASP A 77 -5.38 12.30 8.42
N PRO A 78 -6.60 12.09 7.88
CA PRO A 78 -6.77 11.61 6.52
C PRO A 78 -6.16 12.53 5.46
N VAL A 79 -6.16 13.85 5.67
CA VAL A 79 -5.53 14.80 4.74
C VAL A 79 -4.02 14.61 4.79
N THR A 80 -3.41 14.53 5.99
CA THR A 80 -1.98 14.24 6.14
C THR A 80 -1.60 12.95 5.40
N MET A 81 -2.34 11.86 5.59
CA MET A 81 -2.08 10.58 4.91
C MET A 81 -2.24 10.65 3.39
N ARG A 82 -3.19 11.42 2.89
CA ARG A 82 -3.37 11.65 1.45
C ARG A 82 -2.26 12.50 0.87
N LEU A 83 -1.78 13.50 1.59
CA LEU A 83 -0.64 14.32 1.19
C LEU A 83 0.65 13.49 1.13
N LEU A 84 0.86 12.56 2.07
CA LEU A 84 1.99 11.62 2.00
C LEU A 84 1.92 10.74 0.76
N VAL A 85 0.74 10.21 0.42
CA VAL A 85 0.54 9.45 -0.82
C VAL A 85 0.73 10.32 -2.06
N ALA A 86 0.26 11.56 -2.05
CA ALA A 86 0.46 12.50 -3.16
C ALA A 86 1.95 12.81 -3.37
N ALA A 87 2.69 13.05 -2.29
CA ALA A 87 4.14 13.24 -2.33
C ALA A 87 4.87 12.01 -2.88
N LEU A 88 4.46 10.80 -2.45
CA LEU A 88 4.96 9.55 -3.00
C LEU A 88 4.69 9.44 -4.51
N VAL A 89 3.48 9.77 -4.96
CA VAL A 89 3.12 9.75 -6.39
C VAL A 89 4.00 10.70 -7.19
N VAL A 90 4.20 11.93 -6.71
CA VAL A 90 5.11 12.89 -7.37
C VAL A 90 6.53 12.35 -7.44
N TRP A 91 7.04 11.79 -6.34
CA TRP A 91 8.36 11.18 -6.29
C TRP A 91 8.49 9.99 -7.27
N LEU A 92 7.47 9.12 -7.36
CA LEU A 92 7.44 8.00 -8.31
C LEU A 92 7.46 8.49 -9.77
N LEU A 93 6.72 9.55 -10.08
CA LEU A 93 6.72 10.16 -11.41
C LEU A 93 8.11 10.73 -11.78
N VAL A 94 8.77 11.42 -10.84
CA VAL A 94 10.14 11.93 -11.02
C VAL A 94 11.14 10.79 -11.24
N ARG A 95 10.94 9.64 -10.60
CA ARG A 95 11.77 8.42 -10.79
C ARG A 95 11.40 7.62 -12.04
N GLY A 96 10.42 8.05 -12.84
CA GLY A 96 9.96 7.34 -14.04
C GLY A 96 9.11 6.08 -13.74
N ALA A 97 8.74 5.84 -12.48
CA ALA A 97 7.92 4.71 -12.04
C ALA A 97 6.42 4.98 -12.25
N VAL A 98 6.04 5.35 -13.48
CA VAL A 98 4.69 5.81 -13.84
C VAL A 98 3.61 4.78 -13.51
N ARG A 99 3.92 3.49 -13.67
CA ARG A 99 3.00 2.38 -13.43
C ARG A 99 2.60 2.29 -11.95
N LEU A 100 3.60 2.32 -11.07
CA LEU A 100 3.38 2.34 -9.63
C LEU A 100 2.69 3.63 -9.18
N ALA A 101 3.00 4.78 -9.79
CA ALA A 101 2.33 6.05 -9.53
C ALA A 101 0.83 6.00 -9.89
N ILE A 102 0.48 5.39 -11.04
CA ILE A 102 -0.92 5.15 -11.44
C ILE A 102 -1.60 4.24 -10.41
N TRP A 103 -0.99 3.12 -10.03
CA TRP A 103 -1.56 2.21 -9.03
C TRP A 103 -1.81 2.90 -7.69
N ALA A 104 -0.86 3.68 -7.18
CA ALA A 104 -0.98 4.42 -5.94
C ALA A 104 -2.14 5.43 -6.00
N THR A 105 -2.22 6.18 -7.10
CA THR A 105 -3.29 7.17 -7.35
C THR A 105 -4.66 6.49 -7.43
N VAL A 106 -4.79 5.42 -8.21
CA VAL A 106 -6.04 4.66 -8.35
C VAL A 106 -6.46 4.07 -7.02
N THR A 107 -5.54 3.49 -6.24
CA THR A 107 -5.86 2.90 -4.93
C THR A 107 -6.37 3.94 -3.95
N ALA A 108 -5.72 5.10 -3.86
CA ALA A 108 -6.13 6.18 -2.96
C ALA A 108 -7.48 6.79 -3.37
N THR A 109 -7.67 7.05 -4.67
CA THR A 109 -8.90 7.66 -5.19
C THR A 109 -10.08 6.70 -5.13
N ALA A 110 -9.92 5.44 -5.55
CA ALA A 110 -10.94 4.40 -5.44
C ALA A 110 -11.33 4.19 -3.98
N GLY A 111 -10.37 4.17 -3.06
CA GLY A 111 -10.65 4.09 -1.63
C GLY A 111 -11.50 5.26 -1.13
N GLY A 112 -11.11 6.49 -1.45
CA GLY A 112 -11.89 7.68 -1.06
C GLY A 112 -13.32 7.68 -1.62
N LEU A 113 -13.48 7.33 -2.90
CA LEU A 113 -14.78 7.33 -3.58
C LEU A 113 -15.70 6.21 -3.08
N LEU A 114 -15.20 4.97 -2.95
CA LEU A 114 -16.00 3.87 -2.39
C LEU A 114 -16.39 4.14 -0.95
N GLY A 115 -15.48 4.70 -0.15
CA GLY A 115 -15.78 5.08 1.23
C GLY A 115 -16.92 6.11 1.29
N LEU A 116 -16.89 7.13 0.43
CA LEU A 116 -17.97 8.12 0.35
C LEU A 116 -19.28 7.51 -0.15
N LEU A 117 -19.23 6.65 -1.16
CA LEU A 117 -20.41 5.99 -1.71
C LEU A 117 -21.11 5.13 -0.66
N VAL A 118 -20.39 4.21 -0.02
CA VAL A 118 -20.97 3.35 1.03
C VAL A 118 -21.54 4.21 2.16
N LYS A 119 -20.83 5.27 2.53
CA LYS A 119 -21.26 6.15 3.62
C LYS A 119 -22.63 6.81 3.36
N ASN A 120 -22.89 7.20 2.11
CA ASN A 120 -24.17 7.78 1.71
C ASN A 120 -25.26 6.74 1.47
N VAL A 121 -24.92 5.45 1.31
CA VAL A 121 -25.90 4.37 1.16
C VAL A 121 -26.37 3.86 2.53
N VAL A 122 -25.43 3.72 3.47
CA VAL A 122 -25.68 3.10 4.79
C VAL A 122 -26.30 4.08 5.78
N GLU A 123 -25.92 5.35 5.70
CA GLU A 123 -26.49 6.43 6.51
C GLU A 123 -26.52 6.17 8.03
N ARG A 124 -25.58 5.36 8.54
CA ARG A 124 -25.57 4.96 9.95
C ARG A 124 -25.29 6.13 10.89
N THR A 125 -26.08 6.23 11.96
CA THR A 125 -25.89 7.21 13.03
C THR A 125 -24.67 6.90 13.90
N ARG A 126 -23.94 7.95 14.30
CA ARG A 126 -22.78 7.87 15.20
C ARG A 126 -23.18 7.54 16.64
N PRO A 127 -22.23 7.14 17.51
CA PRO A 127 -22.49 7.02 18.94
C PRO A 127 -22.98 8.36 19.52
N HIS A 128 -24.17 8.35 20.13
CA HIS A 128 -24.70 9.47 20.90
C HIS A 128 -24.45 9.21 22.38
N LEU A 129 -23.31 9.69 22.88
CA LEU A 129 -22.93 9.59 24.29
C LEU A 129 -23.34 10.89 25.02
N PRO A 130 -23.79 10.83 26.29
CA PRO A 130 -23.87 12.01 27.15
C PRO A 130 -22.50 12.70 27.22
N ASP A 131 -22.44 14.04 27.22
CA ASP A 131 -21.19 14.81 27.29
C ASP A 131 -20.11 14.40 26.26
N PRO A 132 -20.36 14.59 24.96
CA PRO A 132 -19.51 14.09 23.89
C PRO A 132 -18.10 14.72 23.95
N VAL A 133 -17.09 13.85 24.02
CA VAL A 133 -15.66 14.22 24.13
C VAL A 133 -15.09 14.73 22.80
N SER A 134 -15.68 14.34 21.67
CA SER A 134 -15.35 14.82 20.33
C SER A 134 -16.57 14.72 19.42
N GLN A 135 -16.68 15.61 18.43
CA GLN A 135 -17.78 15.65 17.47
C GLN A 135 -17.26 15.47 16.06
N ALA A 136 -17.95 14.66 15.25
CA ALA A 136 -17.63 14.47 13.85
C ALA A 136 -18.91 14.55 12.99
N PRO A 137 -18.94 15.39 11.94
CA PRO A 137 -20.12 15.51 11.09
C PRO A 137 -20.35 14.26 10.23
N GLY A 138 -21.60 14.10 9.76
CA GLY A 138 -22.04 13.06 8.83
C GLY A 138 -22.13 11.65 9.43
N PHE A 139 -22.36 10.66 8.56
CA PHE A 139 -22.59 9.26 8.94
C PHE A 139 -21.36 8.56 9.55
N SER A 140 -21.59 7.44 10.24
CA SER A 140 -20.56 6.73 11.01
C SER A 140 -19.86 5.62 10.21
N PHE A 141 -20.61 4.89 9.39
CA PHE A 141 -20.11 3.70 8.67
C PHE A 141 -19.82 4.01 7.18
N PRO A 142 -18.71 3.50 6.62
CA PRO A 142 -17.53 3.00 7.32
C PRO A 142 -16.69 4.16 7.88
N SER A 143 -15.74 3.86 8.77
CA SER A 143 -14.80 4.87 9.27
C SER A 143 -13.84 5.31 8.15
N GLY A 144 -13.99 6.56 7.70
CA GLY A 144 -13.13 7.14 6.67
C GLY A 144 -11.66 7.29 7.10
N HIS A 145 -11.40 7.51 8.40
CA HIS A 145 -10.04 7.51 8.95
C HIS A 145 -9.41 6.13 8.85
N ALA A 146 -10.11 5.10 9.33
CA ALA A 146 -9.65 3.72 9.30
C ALA A 146 -9.39 3.25 7.85
N MET A 147 -10.30 3.59 6.94
CA MET A 147 -10.15 3.29 5.52
C MET A 147 -8.95 4.01 4.90
N THR A 148 -8.82 5.32 5.10
CA THR A 148 -7.69 6.11 4.56
C THR A 148 -6.35 5.61 5.12
N ALA A 149 -6.28 5.32 6.41
CA ALA A 149 -5.08 4.74 7.02
C ALA A 149 -4.72 3.39 6.39
N THR A 150 -5.70 2.51 6.19
CA THR A 150 -5.48 1.19 5.56
C THR A 150 -4.93 1.34 4.14
N THR A 151 -5.57 2.16 3.31
CA THR A 151 -5.15 2.35 1.91
C THR A 151 -3.80 3.08 1.82
N SER A 152 -3.60 4.17 2.57
CA SER A 152 -2.37 4.96 2.52
C SER A 152 -1.18 4.19 3.08
N CYS A 153 -1.32 3.51 4.22
CA CYS A 153 -0.25 2.69 4.78
C CYS A 153 0.09 1.53 3.86
N ALA A 154 -0.88 0.87 3.22
CA ALA A 154 -0.60 -0.18 2.24
C ALA A 154 0.13 0.35 1.00
N VAL A 155 -0.30 1.50 0.47
CA VAL A 155 0.36 2.15 -0.67
C VAL A 155 1.81 2.52 -0.35
N LEU A 156 2.03 3.21 0.77
CA LEU A 156 3.37 3.59 1.24
C LEU A 156 4.24 2.35 1.47
N LEU A 157 3.70 1.34 2.18
CA LEU A 157 4.41 0.09 2.45
C LEU A 157 4.79 -0.60 1.14
N MET A 158 3.84 -0.91 0.26
CA MET A 158 4.12 -1.67 -0.95
C MET A 158 5.07 -0.94 -1.91
N ALA A 159 4.98 0.38 -2.02
CA ALA A 159 5.84 1.16 -2.91
C ALA A 159 7.25 1.39 -2.36
N LEU A 160 7.40 1.54 -1.04
CA LEU A 160 8.69 1.85 -0.40
C LEU A 160 9.43 0.61 0.10
N LEU A 161 8.74 -0.51 0.36
CA LEU A 161 9.36 -1.75 0.84
C LEU A 161 10.52 -2.28 -0.03
N PRO A 162 10.51 -2.14 -1.38
CA PRO A 162 11.66 -2.55 -2.19
C PRO A 162 12.94 -1.77 -1.87
N LEU A 163 12.82 -0.50 -1.45
CA LEU A 163 13.94 0.38 -1.11
C LEU A 163 14.55 0.04 0.26
N VAL A 164 13.84 -0.73 1.09
CA VAL A 164 14.27 -1.06 2.45
C VAL A 164 15.14 -2.32 2.44
N PRO A 165 16.37 -2.28 3.02
CA PRO A 165 17.22 -3.45 3.15
C PRO A 165 16.48 -4.59 3.87
N ARG A 166 16.73 -5.83 3.45
CA ARG A 166 15.99 -7.01 3.97
C ARG A 166 15.96 -7.12 5.49
N ALA A 167 17.07 -6.81 6.16
CA ALA A 167 17.17 -6.82 7.62
C ALA A 167 16.21 -5.85 8.32
N TRP A 168 15.81 -4.76 7.65
CA TRP A 168 14.96 -3.70 8.20
C TRP A 168 13.50 -3.80 7.77
N ARG A 169 13.14 -4.79 6.92
CA ARG A 169 11.76 -4.96 6.42
C ARG A 169 10.69 -5.17 7.49
N PRO A 170 10.96 -5.73 8.68
CA PRO A 170 9.95 -5.79 9.75
C PRO A 170 9.47 -4.42 10.23
N LEU A 171 10.32 -3.39 10.16
CA LEU A 171 10.01 -2.05 10.66
C LEU A 171 8.86 -1.36 9.89
N PRO A 172 8.87 -1.22 8.55
CA PRO A 172 7.76 -0.59 7.83
C PRO A 172 6.45 -1.38 7.97
N TRP A 173 6.50 -2.71 8.10
CA TRP A 173 5.33 -3.52 8.43
C TRP A 173 4.76 -3.17 9.81
N ALA A 174 5.62 -3.11 10.84
CA ALA A 174 5.21 -2.72 12.18
C ALA A 174 4.60 -1.31 12.19
N LEU A 175 5.22 -0.34 11.52
CA LEU A 175 4.71 1.03 11.42
C LEU A 175 3.35 1.09 10.74
N ALA A 176 3.14 0.34 9.64
CA ALA A 176 1.86 0.26 8.96
C ALA A 176 0.78 -0.33 9.87
N VAL A 177 1.05 -1.46 10.52
CA VAL A 177 0.11 -2.13 11.42
C VAL A 177 -0.23 -1.25 12.63
N VAL A 178 0.77 -0.67 13.29
CA VAL A 178 0.59 0.23 14.42
C VAL A 178 -0.22 1.46 14.01
N SER A 179 0.03 2.02 12.84
CA SER A 179 -0.73 3.17 12.34
C SER A 179 -2.20 2.80 12.10
N VAL A 180 -2.47 1.70 11.38
CA VAL A 180 -3.85 1.26 11.07
C VAL A 180 -4.65 0.95 12.33
N ILE A 181 -4.05 0.21 13.28
CA ILE A 181 -4.68 -0.13 14.56
C ILE A 181 -4.83 1.12 15.43
N GLY A 182 -3.80 1.96 15.49
CA GLY A 182 -3.78 3.20 16.26
C GLY A 182 -4.87 4.17 15.81
N VAL A 183 -5.03 4.38 14.50
CA VAL A 183 -6.13 5.16 13.94
C VAL A 183 -7.48 4.59 14.38
N GLY A 184 -7.68 3.28 14.24
CA GLY A 184 -8.92 2.64 14.65
C GLY A 184 -9.23 2.87 16.13
N TYR A 185 -8.22 2.67 16.98
CA TYR A 185 -8.32 2.88 18.41
C TYR A 185 -8.70 4.32 18.77
N THR A 186 -8.03 5.33 18.21
CA THR A 186 -8.36 6.74 18.51
C THR A 186 -9.81 7.06 18.15
N ARG A 187 -10.33 6.54 17.04
CA ARG A 187 -11.72 6.81 16.61
C ARG A 187 -12.77 6.20 17.54
N VAL A 188 -12.53 5.01 18.07
CA VAL A 188 -13.46 4.38 19.04
C VAL A 188 -13.29 5.02 20.42
N ALA A 189 -12.05 5.25 20.86
CA ALA A 189 -11.73 5.83 22.16
C ALA A 189 -12.25 7.27 22.32
N LEU A 190 -12.25 8.07 21.26
CA LEU A 190 -12.83 9.41 21.25
C LEU A 190 -14.37 9.40 21.09
N GLY A 191 -14.99 8.22 20.97
CA GLY A 191 -16.45 8.05 20.93
C GLY A 191 -17.11 8.49 19.62
N VAL A 192 -16.33 8.69 18.55
CA VAL A 192 -16.83 9.23 17.26
C VAL A 192 -17.22 8.14 16.26
N HIS A 193 -16.83 6.88 16.51
CA HIS A 193 -17.15 5.72 15.68
C HIS A 193 -17.42 4.47 16.52
N TRP A 194 -18.26 3.58 16.00
CA TRP A 194 -18.42 2.23 16.53
C TRP A 194 -17.21 1.36 16.16
N VAL A 195 -17.01 0.25 16.90
CA VAL A 195 -15.94 -0.73 16.56
C VAL A 195 -16.19 -1.31 15.17
N SER A 196 -17.44 -1.65 14.87
CA SER A 196 -17.83 -2.14 13.55
C SER A 196 -17.59 -1.14 12.41
N ASP A 197 -17.67 0.17 12.65
CA ASP A 197 -17.34 1.19 11.64
C ASP A 197 -15.87 1.16 11.27
N VAL A 198 -14.99 0.98 12.27
CA VAL A 198 -13.54 0.88 12.09
C VAL A 198 -13.19 -0.41 11.35
N VAL A 199 -13.75 -1.54 11.77
CA VAL A 199 -13.55 -2.83 11.11
C VAL A 199 -14.06 -2.76 9.65
N GLY A 200 -15.24 -2.19 9.42
CA GLY A 200 -15.77 -1.98 8.07
C GLY A 200 -14.85 -1.12 7.20
N GLY A 201 -14.27 -0.06 7.77
CA GLY A 201 -13.26 0.77 7.09
C GLY A 201 -11.99 0.01 6.73
N TRP A 202 -11.46 -0.81 7.63
CA TRP A 202 -10.29 -1.67 7.37
C TRP A 202 -10.58 -2.70 6.28
N LEU A 203 -11.72 -3.38 6.36
CA LEU A 203 -12.11 -4.42 5.40
C LEU A 203 -12.32 -3.83 4.00
N LEU A 204 -13.01 -2.69 3.89
CA LEU A 204 -13.20 -2.01 2.60
C LEU A 204 -11.87 -1.51 2.04
N GLY A 205 -11.02 -0.91 2.88
CA GLY A 205 -9.69 -0.46 2.48
C GLY A 205 -8.83 -1.61 1.97
N LEU A 206 -8.82 -2.75 2.66
CA LEU A 206 -8.08 -3.94 2.26
C LEU A 206 -8.64 -4.56 0.97
N ALA A 207 -9.96 -4.58 0.79
CA ALA A 207 -10.60 -5.04 -0.44
C ALA A 207 -10.18 -4.18 -1.64
N VAL A 208 -10.17 -2.84 -1.49
CA VAL A 208 -9.71 -1.91 -2.53
C VAL A 208 -8.23 -2.15 -2.86
N VAL A 209 -7.35 -2.20 -1.87
CA VAL A 209 -5.91 -2.45 -2.07
C VAL A 209 -5.70 -3.79 -2.78
N THR A 210 -6.39 -4.84 -2.35
CA THR A 210 -6.26 -6.17 -2.95
C THR A 210 -6.72 -6.14 -4.41
N ALA A 211 -7.87 -5.54 -4.70
CA ALA A 211 -8.41 -5.41 -6.05
C ALA A 211 -7.45 -4.67 -6.99
N THR A 212 -6.96 -3.50 -6.55
CA THR A 212 -6.07 -2.68 -7.38
C THR A 212 -4.70 -3.32 -7.55
N THR A 213 -4.16 -3.99 -6.53
CA THR A 213 -2.90 -4.74 -6.63
C THR A 213 -3.03 -5.93 -7.57
N LEU A 214 -4.13 -6.71 -7.51
CA LEU A 214 -4.34 -7.82 -8.44
C LEU A 214 -4.50 -7.34 -9.89
N ALA A 215 -5.23 -6.23 -10.11
CA ALA A 215 -5.34 -5.60 -11.42
C ALA A 215 -3.97 -5.09 -11.93
N PHE A 216 -3.18 -4.49 -11.04
CA PHE A 216 -1.82 -4.05 -11.35
C PHE A 216 -0.92 -5.22 -11.74
N GLU A 217 -0.90 -6.31 -10.97
CA GLU A 217 -0.11 -7.51 -11.25
C GLU A 217 -0.54 -8.20 -12.55
N ALA A 218 -1.84 -8.25 -12.86
CA ALA A 218 -2.34 -8.72 -14.15
C ALA A 218 -1.76 -7.86 -15.29
N TRP A 219 -1.84 -6.54 -15.16
CA TRP A 219 -1.26 -5.60 -16.11
C TRP A 219 0.26 -5.73 -16.24
N ARG A 220 1.00 -5.98 -15.13
CA ARG A 220 2.45 -6.28 -15.16
C ARG A 220 2.75 -7.48 -16.02
N THR A 221 1.99 -8.55 -15.83
CA THR A 221 2.22 -9.81 -16.53
C THR A 221 1.91 -9.68 -18.03
N ASP A 222 0.95 -8.84 -18.41
CA ASP A 222 0.59 -8.58 -19.81
C ASP A 222 1.67 -7.80 -20.56
N VAL A 223 2.40 -6.90 -19.87
CA VAL A 223 3.57 -6.20 -20.43
C VAL A 223 4.88 -6.98 -20.29
N GLY A 224 4.81 -8.28 -19.98
CA GLY A 224 5.95 -9.18 -19.91
C GLY A 224 6.83 -9.03 -18.66
N ARG A 225 6.31 -8.46 -17.57
CA ARG A 225 7.02 -8.38 -16.27
C ARG A 225 6.62 -9.53 -15.35
N ASP A 226 7.55 -9.95 -14.51
CA ASP A 226 7.30 -10.97 -13.49
C ASP A 226 6.35 -10.47 -12.40
N ARG A 227 5.62 -11.43 -11.82
CA ARG A 227 4.72 -11.17 -10.68
C ARG A 227 5.53 -10.87 -9.43
N THR A 228 5.05 -9.92 -8.64
CA THR A 228 5.66 -9.58 -7.36
C THR A 228 4.91 -10.22 -6.20
N THR A 229 5.60 -10.39 -5.07
CA THR A 229 4.98 -10.81 -3.80
C THR A 229 4.86 -9.62 -2.85
N PRO A 230 3.86 -9.59 -1.95
CA PRO A 230 3.73 -8.50 -0.96
C PRO A 230 4.99 -8.28 -0.12
N ALA A 231 5.77 -9.33 0.13
CA ALA A 231 7.03 -9.25 0.89
C ALA A 231 8.18 -8.57 0.13
N GLN A 232 8.07 -8.48 -1.20
CA GLN A 232 9.03 -7.78 -2.06
C GLN A 232 8.64 -6.32 -2.30
N GLY A 233 7.37 -5.97 -2.09
CA GLY A 233 6.80 -4.71 -2.54
C GLY A 233 6.46 -4.72 -4.03
N LEU A 234 5.81 -3.65 -4.50
CA LEU A 234 5.43 -3.49 -5.90
C LEU A 234 6.56 -2.81 -6.68
N GLU A 235 6.90 -3.38 -7.83
CA GLU A 235 7.95 -2.88 -8.73
C GLU A 235 9.37 -2.81 -8.11
N PRO A 236 9.95 -3.94 -7.69
CA PRO A 236 11.31 -3.98 -7.13
C PRO A 236 12.39 -3.49 -8.11
N GLU A 237 12.08 -3.41 -9.41
CA GLU A 237 12.99 -2.92 -10.43
C GLU A 237 13.34 -1.44 -10.28
N ILE A 238 12.58 -0.66 -9.50
CA ILE A 238 12.90 0.73 -9.16
C ILE A 238 14.28 0.85 -8.48
N VAL A 239 14.71 -0.22 -7.80
CA VAL A 239 16.00 -0.30 -7.10
C VAL A 239 17.11 -0.87 -8.01
N ALA A 240 16.74 -1.56 -9.08
CA ALA A 240 17.67 -2.26 -9.95
C ALA A 240 18.36 -1.31 -10.96
N GLU A 241 19.11 -0.33 -10.47
CA GLU A 241 20.20 0.25 -11.26
C GLU A 241 21.38 -0.74 -11.25
N ARG A 242 21.50 -1.51 -12.34
CA ARG A 242 22.52 -2.53 -12.69
C ARG A 242 22.56 -3.81 -11.84
N PRO A 243 22.38 -5.01 -12.44
CA PRO A 243 22.79 -6.25 -11.78
C PRO A 243 24.30 -6.21 -11.55
N GLU A 244 24.75 -6.45 -10.32
CA GLU A 244 26.09 -6.99 -10.12
C GLU A 244 26.19 -8.28 -10.96
N PRO A 245 27.20 -8.41 -11.85
CA PRO A 245 27.40 -9.67 -12.53
C PRO A 245 27.57 -10.77 -11.47
N PRO A 246 26.98 -11.96 -11.67
CA PRO A 246 27.07 -13.04 -10.70
C PRO A 246 28.54 -13.29 -10.34
N ALA A 247 28.84 -13.25 -9.03
CA ALA A 247 30.13 -13.64 -8.48
C ALA A 247 30.38 -15.11 -8.86
N GLY A 248 31.04 -15.33 -9.99
CA GLY A 248 31.25 -16.68 -10.52
C GLY A 248 31.60 -16.79 -12.01
N SER A 249 31.53 -15.74 -12.83
CA SER A 249 32.11 -15.81 -14.19
C SER A 249 33.58 -15.40 -14.18
N THR A 250 34.43 -16.21 -13.56
CA THR A 250 35.85 -16.23 -13.96
C THR A 250 35.91 -16.77 -15.38
N ASP A 251 35.94 -15.88 -16.38
CA ASP A 251 36.37 -16.23 -17.74
C ASP A 251 37.85 -16.62 -17.65
N GLY A 252 38.07 -17.92 -17.45
CA GLY A 252 39.37 -18.56 -17.51
C GLY A 252 39.88 -18.60 -18.94
N ARG A 253 40.28 -17.45 -19.47
CA ARG A 253 41.15 -17.38 -20.65
C ARG A 253 42.59 -17.19 -20.20
N ASN A 254 43.24 -18.34 -20.00
CA ASN A 254 44.69 -18.48 -19.97
C ASN A 254 45.29 -17.88 -21.25
N HIS A 255 45.86 -16.68 -21.15
CA HIS A 255 46.93 -16.27 -22.05
C HIS A 255 48.27 -16.56 -21.38
N SER A 256 48.90 -17.64 -21.85
CA SER A 256 50.27 -18.03 -21.53
C SER A 256 51.26 -16.94 -21.95
N SER A 257 51.99 -16.44 -20.94
CA SER A 257 53.40 -16.07 -20.93
C SER A 257 54.11 -15.73 -22.26
N GLY A 258 54.55 -14.49 -22.38
CA GLY A 258 55.60 -14.06 -23.31
C GLY A 258 55.98 -12.60 -23.11
N SER A 259 56.97 -12.33 -22.26
CA SER A 259 57.61 -11.02 -22.04
C SER A 259 59.12 -11.20 -22.30
N PRO A 260 59.98 -10.17 -22.45
CA PRO A 260 59.83 -8.84 -23.07
C PRO A 260 60.96 -8.56 -24.09
N ARG A 261 60.89 -7.47 -24.86
CA ARG A 261 62.06 -6.65 -25.20
C ARG A 261 61.67 -5.26 -25.74
N ILE A 262 62.05 -4.23 -25.00
CA ILE A 262 62.22 -2.83 -25.45
C ILE A 262 63.71 -2.67 -25.79
N PRO A 263 64.07 -1.98 -26.90
CA PRO A 263 64.72 -0.65 -26.81
C PRO A 263 64.19 0.35 -27.86
N GLN A 264 63.77 1.55 -27.45
CA GLN A 264 64.49 2.84 -27.54
C GLN A 264 64.42 3.56 -28.90
N ASP A 265 63.88 4.79 -28.87
CA ASP A 265 64.43 6.06 -29.42
C ASP A 265 65.33 5.96 -30.67
N GLN A 266 65.09 6.62 -31.81
CA GLN A 266 64.93 8.07 -32.03
C GLN A 266 64.61 8.37 -33.53
N PRO A 267 64.42 9.65 -33.96
CA PRO A 267 63.63 10.03 -35.14
C PRO A 267 64.45 10.40 -36.40
N GLY A 268 63.72 10.53 -37.53
CA GLY A 268 64.11 11.38 -38.67
C GLY A 268 64.79 10.67 -39.83
N GLN A 269 64.21 10.76 -41.02
CA GLN A 269 64.71 11.59 -42.13
C GLN A 269 64.04 11.16 -43.44
N CYS A 270 63.55 12.17 -44.18
CA CYS A 270 63.19 12.09 -45.60
C CYS A 270 64.29 11.42 -46.43
N ASP A 271 63.90 10.71 -47.49
CA ASP A 271 64.33 11.18 -48.81
C ASP A 271 63.37 10.84 -49.93
N LYS A 272 63.26 11.79 -50.86
CA LYS A 272 62.51 11.71 -52.11
C LYS A 272 63.47 11.30 -53.23
N ASN A 273 62.86 10.73 -54.25
CA ASN A 273 63.20 10.86 -55.67
C ASN A 273 64.10 9.82 -56.35
N THR A 274 63.49 9.23 -57.38
CA THR A 274 64.01 8.81 -58.69
C THR A 274 65.03 9.77 -59.32
N GLY A 275 66.02 9.20 -60.03
CA GLY A 275 66.93 9.90 -60.93
C GLY A 275 68.25 9.17 -61.09
#